data_AF-A0A2D4L6R0-F1
#
_entry.id   AF-A0A2D4L6R0-F1
#
_cell.length_a   1.000
_cell.length_b   1.000
_cell.length_c   1.000
_cell.angle_alpha   90.00
_cell.angle_beta   90.00
_cell.angle_gamma   90.00
#
_symmetry.space_group_name_H-M   'P 1'
#
loop_
_entity.id
_entity.type
_entity.pdbx_description
1 polymer ?
#
loop_
_entity_poly.entity_id
_entity_poly.type
_entity_poly.pdbx_seq_one_letter_code
_entity_poly.pdbx_strand_id
1 'polypeptide(L)'
;MPKKLISEIIEIEIEPSLWADHTYIRFSWKGRPKIQRGTLQRTILKEEEFKIKLEKEMKLFFEENKEEDTSLQNTWDTAKAVMRGVAINYMANKNKKKKIKRKALEIEYENLEMKLQEEPKLKEIKTKMDLIKHEINLLEKEDLAQKLKRIKQNVFENANKP
;
A
#
# COMPACT_ATOMS: atom_id res chain seq x y z
N MET A 1 5.00 10.12 -30.49
CA MET A 1 5.33 10.58 -29.12
C MET A 1 6.03 11.94 -29.21
N PRO A 2 5.78 12.89 -28.30
CA PRO A 2 6.50 14.16 -28.27
C PRO A 2 8.00 13.90 -28.06
N LYS A 3 8.87 14.43 -28.95
CA LYS A 3 10.34 14.21 -28.93
C LYS A 3 11.00 14.50 -27.57
N LYS A 4 10.38 15.37 -26.76
CA LYS A 4 10.84 15.79 -25.43
C LYS A 4 10.81 14.68 -24.36
N LEU A 5 9.93 13.68 -24.51
CA LEU A 5 9.78 12.58 -23.54
C LEU A 5 10.86 11.51 -23.70
N ILE A 6 11.41 11.34 -24.91
CA ILE A 6 12.42 10.30 -25.19
C ILE A 6 13.75 10.65 -24.48
N SER A 7 14.10 11.95 -24.44
CA SER A 7 15.33 12.43 -23.77
C SER A 7 15.30 12.30 -22.24
N GLU A 8 14.14 12.03 -21.64
CA GLU A 8 13.98 11.88 -20.19
C GLU A 8 14.02 10.40 -19.75
N ILE A 9 14.05 9.45 -20.69
CA ILE A 9 14.13 8.01 -20.41
C ILE A 9 15.49 7.70 -19.79
N ILE A 10 15.48 6.98 -18.67
CA ILE A 10 16.68 6.47 -18.02
C ILE A 10 16.94 5.05 -18.50
N GLU A 11 15.92 4.20 -18.43
CA GLU A 11 16.08 2.76 -18.61
C GLU A 11 14.76 2.11 -19.04
N ILE A 12 14.88 1.09 -19.88
CA ILE A 12 13.78 0.22 -20.29
C ILE A 12 14.28 -1.22 -20.15
N GLU A 13 13.66 -1.98 -19.25
CA GLU A 13 14.00 -3.38 -19.00
C GLU A 13 12.79 -4.27 -19.25
N ILE A 14 13.04 -5.49 -19.72
CA ILE A 14 12.03 -6.53 -19.86
C ILE A 14 12.18 -7.45 -18.65
N GLU A 15 11.21 -7.41 -17.74
CA GLU A 15 11.25 -8.17 -16.50
C GLU A 15 10.53 -9.51 -16.62
N PRO A 16 11.15 -10.61 -16.15
CA PRO A 16 10.53 -11.92 -16.18
C PRO A 16 9.23 -11.91 -15.37
N SER A 17 8.15 -12.34 -16.02
CA SER A 17 6.85 -12.49 -15.39
C SER A 17 6.75 -13.86 -14.74
N LEU A 18 6.48 -13.88 -13.43
CA LEU A 18 6.13 -15.13 -12.72
C LEU A 18 4.66 -15.54 -12.93
N TRP A 19 3.85 -14.70 -13.58
CA TRP A 19 2.39 -14.75 -13.46
C TRP A 19 1.59 -14.63 -14.77
N ALA A 20 2.21 -14.26 -15.89
CA ALA A 20 1.58 -14.19 -17.21
C ALA A 20 2.54 -14.66 -18.30
N ASP A 21 1.99 -15.20 -19.38
CA ASP A 21 2.75 -15.56 -20.60
C ASP A 21 3.35 -14.34 -21.32
N HIS A 22 3.09 -13.13 -20.81
CA HIS A 22 3.66 -11.88 -21.28
C HIS A 22 4.62 -11.28 -20.25
N THR A 23 5.78 -10.85 -20.75
CA THR A 23 6.87 -10.22 -20.01
C THR A 23 6.58 -8.73 -19.77
N TYR A 24 6.87 -8.22 -18.57
CA TYR A 24 6.62 -6.79 -18.27
C TYR A 24 7.71 -5.93 -18.87
N ILE A 25 7.35 -4.77 -19.40
CA ILE A 25 8.32 -3.73 -19.72
C ILE A 25 8.34 -2.75 -18.55
N ARG A 26 9.43 -2.75 -17.80
CA ARG A 26 9.74 -1.71 -16.81
C ARG A 26 10.31 -0.51 -17.55
N PHE A 27 9.71 0.65 -17.35
CA PHE A 27 10.13 1.91 -17.96
C PHE A 27 10.43 2.94 -16.86
N SER A 28 11.69 3.38 -16.79
CA SER A 28 12.20 4.36 -15.83
C SER A 28 12.54 5.67 -16.54
N TRP A 29 12.07 6.80 -16.01
CA TRP A 29 12.38 8.12 -16.57
C TRP A 29 12.67 9.14 -15.46
N LYS A 30 13.42 10.21 -15.79
CA LYS A 30 13.96 11.20 -14.84
C LYS A 30 12.88 11.85 -13.96
N GLY A 31 11.67 12.01 -14.47
CA GLY A 31 10.52 12.50 -13.73
C GLY A 31 10.76 13.84 -13.00
N ARG A 32 9.76 14.31 -12.25
CA ARG A 32 9.96 15.37 -11.25
C ARG A 32 10.03 14.72 -9.86
N PRO A 33 10.82 15.27 -8.92
CA PRO A 33 10.86 14.76 -7.55
C PRO A 33 9.45 14.73 -6.97
N LYS A 34 9.05 13.54 -6.51
CA LYS A 34 7.72 13.30 -5.98
C LYS A 34 7.61 13.98 -4.62
N ILE A 35 6.85 15.07 -4.54
CA ILE A 35 6.44 15.62 -3.24
C ILE A 35 5.44 14.63 -2.65
N GLN A 36 5.92 13.70 -1.80
CA GLN A 36 5.05 12.79 -1.08
C GLN A 36 4.33 13.58 0.02
N ARG A 37 3.13 14.06 -0.30
CA ARG A 37 2.20 14.52 0.74
C ARG A 37 1.65 13.29 1.45
N GLY A 38 1.83 13.22 2.77
CA GLY A 38 1.24 12.19 3.62
C GLY A 38 -0.28 12.32 3.66
N THR A 39 -0.97 11.81 2.64
CA THR A 39 -2.43 11.81 2.61
C THR A 39 -2.97 10.61 3.37
N LEU A 40 -3.94 10.84 4.24
CA LEU A 40 -4.64 9.80 4.97
C LEU A 40 -5.34 8.86 3.98
N GLN A 41 -5.15 7.56 4.16
CA GLN A 41 -5.83 6.57 3.35
C GLN A 41 -7.29 6.42 3.79
N ARG A 42 -8.23 6.98 3.01
CA ARG A 42 -9.65 7.01 3.37
C ARG A 42 -10.32 5.65 3.60
N THR A 43 -9.72 4.54 3.13
CA THR A 43 -10.29 3.21 3.36
C THR A 43 -10.28 2.83 4.83
N ILE A 44 -9.25 3.26 5.59
CA ILE A 44 -9.14 2.92 7.02
C ILE A 44 -10.25 3.54 7.86
N LEU A 45 -10.84 4.65 7.39
CA LEU A 45 -11.96 5.31 8.09
C LEU A 45 -13.23 4.46 8.11
N LYS A 46 -13.34 3.49 7.18
CA LYS A 46 -14.46 2.55 7.13
C LYS A 46 -14.22 1.30 7.99
N GLU A 47 -13.00 1.09 8.46
CA GLU A 47 -12.61 -0.10 9.21
C GLU A 47 -12.97 0.08 10.69
N GLU A 48 -13.75 -0.85 11.22
CA GLU A 48 -14.26 -0.74 12.59
C GLU A 48 -13.14 -0.82 13.64
N GLU A 49 -12.13 -1.67 13.39
CA GLU A 49 -10.93 -1.75 14.23
C GLU A 49 -10.21 -0.40 14.38
N PHE A 50 -10.15 0.37 13.29
CA PHE A 50 -9.51 1.69 13.31
C PHE A 50 -10.34 2.67 14.14
N LYS A 51 -11.67 2.67 13.98
CA LYS A 51 -12.57 3.54 14.76
C LYS A 51 -12.47 3.26 16.25
N ILE A 52 -12.56 1.99 16.65
CA ILE A 52 -12.44 1.57 18.05
C ILE A 52 -11.09 2.01 18.63
N LYS A 53 -10.00 1.81 17.88
CA LYS A 53 -8.67 2.25 18.31
C LYS A 53 -8.59 3.76 18.45
N LEU A 54 -9.05 4.51 17.46
CA LEU A 54 -9.03 5.97 17.48
C LEU A 54 -9.85 6.52 18.65
N GLU A 55 -11.05 5.98 18.86
CA GLU A 55 -11.92 6.39 19.97
C GLU A 55 -11.26 6.13 21.32
N LYS A 56 -10.63 4.96 21.51
CA LYS A 56 -9.90 4.63 22.73
C LYS A 56 -8.76 5.62 23.01
N GLU A 57 -7.92 5.89 22.01
CA GLU A 57 -6.77 6.80 22.14
C GLU A 57 -7.22 8.25 22.37
N MET A 58 -8.29 8.68 21.71
CA MET A 58 -8.85 10.02 21.91
C MET A 58 -9.50 10.18 23.29
N LYS A 59 -10.18 9.17 23.81
CA LYS A 59 -10.71 9.19 25.19
C LYS A 59 -9.58 9.36 26.20
N LEU A 60 -8.53 8.57 26.07
CA LEU A 60 -7.34 8.67 26.92
C LEU A 60 -6.73 10.08 26.87
N PHE A 61 -6.54 10.62 25.65
CA PHE A 61 -6.03 11.97 25.46
C PHE A 61 -6.86 13.03 26.21
N PHE A 62 -8.20 13.01 26.04
CA PHE A 62 -9.07 13.98 26.70
C PHE A 62 -9.24 13.74 28.19
N GLU A 63 -9.01 12.53 28.70
CA GLU A 63 -8.99 12.24 30.14
C GLU A 63 -7.75 12.82 30.82
N GLU A 64 -6.59 12.70 30.18
CA GLU A 64 -5.29 13.18 30.71
C GLU A 64 -5.08 14.69 30.54
N ASN A 65 -5.71 15.33 29.55
CA ASN A 65 -5.47 16.74 29.19
C ASN A 65 -6.65 17.65 29.59
N LYS A 66 -7.25 17.42 30.76
CA LYS A 66 -8.39 18.23 31.29
C LYS A 66 -7.97 19.55 31.97
N GLU A 67 -6.69 19.91 31.96
CA GLU A 67 -6.20 21.07 32.70
C GLU A 67 -6.78 22.40 32.21
N GLU A 68 -7.25 23.23 33.15
CA GLU A 68 -7.90 24.52 32.89
C GLU A 68 -6.95 25.56 32.25
N ASP A 69 -5.64 25.39 32.41
CA ASP A 69 -4.62 26.31 31.91
C ASP A 69 -4.29 26.11 30.41
N THR A 70 -4.78 25.03 29.78
CA THR A 70 -4.50 24.76 28.37
C THR A 70 -5.51 25.43 27.45
N SER A 71 -5.04 26.31 26.56
CA SER A 71 -5.89 26.91 25.53
C SER A 71 -6.58 25.86 24.66
N LEU A 72 -7.86 26.07 24.35
CA LEU A 72 -8.64 25.24 23.42
C LEU A 72 -7.94 25.01 22.07
N GLN A 73 -7.21 26.01 21.58
CA GLN A 73 -6.46 25.90 20.33
C GLN A 73 -5.34 24.85 20.44
N ASN A 74 -4.58 24.89 21.54
CA ASN A 74 -3.50 23.93 21.79
C ASN A 74 -4.06 22.52 21.98
N THR A 75 -5.17 22.38 22.71
CA THR A 75 -5.86 21.10 22.88
C THR A 75 -6.30 20.52 21.53
N TRP A 76 -6.86 21.35 20.65
CA TRP A 76 -7.28 20.93 19.31
C TRP A 76 -6.09 20.58 18.39
N ASP A 77 -5.02 21.36 18.42
CA ASP A 77 -3.82 21.09 17.61
C ASP A 77 -3.14 19.79 18.05
N THR A 78 -3.05 19.54 19.37
CA THR A 78 -2.52 18.30 19.92
C THR A 78 -3.42 17.11 19.62
N ALA A 79 -4.75 17.25 19.77
CA ALA A 79 -5.71 16.22 19.37
C ALA A 79 -5.52 15.79 17.92
N LYS A 80 -5.36 16.75 16.99
CA LYS A 80 -5.06 16.46 15.58
C LYS A 80 -3.74 15.73 15.40
N ALA A 81 -2.70 16.06 16.16
CA ALA A 81 -1.42 15.37 16.12
C ALA A 81 -1.57 13.91 16.57
N VAL A 82 -2.28 13.67 17.68
CA VAL A 82 -2.60 12.32 18.19
C VAL A 82 -3.36 11.51 17.15
N MET A 83 -4.46 12.05 16.60
CA MET A 83 -5.24 11.37 15.55
C MET A 83 -4.40 10.97 14.35
N ARG A 84 -3.47 11.85 13.91
CA ARG A 84 -2.54 11.53 12.82
C ARG A 84 -1.57 10.43 13.21
N GLY A 85 -0.99 10.48 14.40
CA GLY A 85 -0.08 9.46 14.92
C GLY A 85 -0.73 8.07 14.96
N VAL A 86 -1.97 8.00 15.45
CA VAL A 86 -2.77 6.77 15.50
C VAL A 86 -3.01 6.21 14.10
N ALA A 87 -3.40 7.06 13.14
CA ALA A 87 -3.62 6.65 11.75
C ALA A 87 -2.35 6.14 11.07
N ILE A 88 -1.22 6.83 11.25
CA ILE A 88 0.07 6.43 10.68
C ILE A 88 0.50 5.08 11.25
N ASN A 89 0.42 4.92 12.58
CA ASN A 89 0.78 3.66 13.25
C ASN A 89 -0.13 2.51 12.81
N TYR A 90 -1.44 2.74 12.70
CA TYR A 90 -2.38 1.73 12.21
C TYR A 90 -2.04 1.26 10.79
N MET A 91 -1.83 2.21 9.87
CA MET A 91 -1.44 1.91 8.50
C MET A 91 -0.09 1.19 8.40
N ALA A 92 0.91 1.62 9.18
CA ALA A 92 2.23 1.00 9.19
C ALA A 92 2.14 -0.48 9.61
N ASN A 93 1.39 -0.77 10.67
CA ASN A 93 1.18 -2.14 11.13
C ASN A 93 0.39 -2.98 10.12
N LYS A 94 -0.62 -2.41 9.48
CA LYS A 94 -1.40 -3.09 8.42
C LYS A 94 -0.52 -3.43 7.23
N ASN A 95 0.31 -2.49 6.77
CA ASN A 95 1.26 -2.71 5.67
C ASN A 95 2.30 -3.77 6.03
N LYS A 96 2.80 -3.78 7.28
CA LYS A 96 3.71 -4.81 7.79
C LYS A 96 3.05 -6.19 7.74
N LYS A 97 1.81 -6.33 8.25
CA LYS A 97 1.04 -7.59 8.19
C LYS A 97 0.83 -8.06 6.76
N LYS A 98 0.46 -7.15 5.85
CA LYS A 98 0.27 -7.45 4.42
C LYS A 98 1.56 -7.96 3.77
N LYS A 99 2.70 -7.32 4.06
CA LYS A 99 4.02 -7.75 3.56
C LYS A 99 4.42 -9.13 4.07
N ILE A 100 4.19 -9.41 5.36
CA ILE A 100 4.45 -10.72 5.95
C ILE A 100 3.58 -11.79 5.29
N LYS A 101 2.28 -11.53 5.13
CA LYS A 101 1.34 -12.44 4.48
C LYS A 101 1.76 -12.77 3.04
N ARG A 102 2.13 -11.74 2.26
CA ARG A 102 2.63 -11.92 0.89
C ARG A 102 3.88 -12.81 0.87
N LYS A 103 4.86 -12.53 1.72
CA LYS A 103 6.10 -13.31 1.78
C LYS A 103 5.84 -14.77 2.16
N ALA A 104 4.90 -15.02 3.08
CA ALA A 104 4.50 -16.38 3.45
C ALA A 104 3.89 -17.14 2.26
N LEU A 105 3.00 -16.49 1.50
CA LEU A 105 2.40 -17.07 0.29
C LEU A 105 3.44 -17.34 -0.81
N GLU A 106 4.42 -16.45 -0.99
CA GLU A 106 5.53 -16.65 -1.94
C GLU A 106 6.37 -17.88 -1.57
N ILE A 107 6.73 -18.03 -0.29
CA ILE A 107 7.46 -19.21 0.20
C ILE A 107 6.63 -20.50 0.05
N GLU A 108 5.32 -20.44 0.34
CA GLU A 108 4.44 -21.59 0.16
C GLU A 108 4.35 -22.01 -1.31
N TYR A 109 4.28 -21.03 -2.22
CA TYR A 109 4.28 -21.26 -3.65
C TYR A 109 5.57 -21.93 -4.13
N GLU A 110 6.74 -21.42 -3.73
CA GLU A 110 8.05 -22.02 -4.06
C GLU A 110 8.15 -23.48 -3.58
N ASN A 111 7.66 -23.77 -2.38
CA ASN A 111 7.65 -25.14 -1.85
C ASN A 111 6.73 -26.08 -2.65
N LEU A 112 5.58 -25.59 -3.11
CA LEU A 112 4.67 -26.38 -3.95
C LEU A 112 5.26 -26.61 -5.35
N GLU A 113 5.97 -25.63 -5.90
CA GLU A 113 6.66 -25.76 -7.18
C GLU A 113 7.75 -26.84 -7.13
N MET A 114 8.57 -26.86 -6.08
CA MET A 114 9.58 -27.91 -5.87
C MET A 114 8.95 -29.30 -5.77
N LYS A 115 7.85 -29.45 -5.03
CA LYS A 115 7.10 -30.71 -4.94
C LYS A 115 6.50 -31.14 -6.28
N LEU A 116 6.06 -30.19 -7.10
CA LEU A 116 5.53 -30.49 -8.44
C LEU A 116 6.64 -30.97 -9.39
N GLN A 117 7.87 -30.50 -9.23
CA GLN A 117 9.02 -30.98 -10.00
C GLN A 117 9.34 -32.45 -9.66
N GLU A 118 9.23 -32.83 -8.38
CA GLU A 118 9.43 -34.20 -7.92
C GLU A 118 8.27 -35.13 -8.35
N GLU A 119 7.02 -34.67 -8.23
CA GLU A 119 5.81 -35.44 -8.50
C GLU A 119 4.85 -34.74 -9.50
N PRO A 120 5.15 -34.77 -10.82
CA PRO A 120 4.47 -33.95 -11.82
C PRO A 120 3.00 -34.33 -12.10
N LYS A 121 2.52 -35.47 -11.57
CA LYS A 121 1.17 -35.99 -11.83
C LYS A 121 0.12 -35.57 -10.80
N LEU A 122 0.48 -34.88 -9.71
CA LEU A 122 -0.50 -34.44 -8.72
C LEU A 122 -1.26 -33.19 -9.17
N LYS A 123 -2.51 -33.39 -9.62
CA LYS A 123 -3.45 -32.29 -9.91
C LYS A 123 -3.74 -31.43 -8.67
N GLU A 124 -3.67 -32.00 -7.47
CA GLU A 124 -3.92 -31.30 -6.20
C GLU A 124 -2.90 -30.20 -5.90
N ILE A 125 -1.64 -30.40 -6.29
CA ILE A 125 -0.59 -29.39 -6.11
C ILE A 125 -0.89 -28.18 -7.01
N LYS A 126 -1.29 -28.44 -8.26
CA LYS A 126 -1.67 -27.38 -9.21
C LYS A 126 -2.84 -26.55 -8.72
N THR A 127 -3.92 -27.17 -8.22
CA THR A 127 -5.06 -26.42 -7.67
C THR A 127 -4.65 -25.56 -6.46
N LYS A 128 -3.80 -26.05 -5.56
CA LYS A 128 -3.29 -25.24 -4.44
C LYS A 128 -2.44 -24.06 -4.92
N MET A 129 -1.57 -24.28 -5.91
CA MET A 129 -0.77 -23.21 -6.52
C MET A 129 -1.65 -22.13 -7.16
N ASP A 130 -2.72 -22.52 -7.86
CA ASP A 130 -3.66 -21.57 -8.48
C ASP A 130 -4.41 -20.73 -7.43
N LEU A 131 -4.78 -21.33 -6.30
CA LEU A 131 -5.38 -20.62 -5.17
C LEU A 131 -4.43 -19.60 -4.56
N ILE A 132 -3.16 -19.97 -4.33
CA ILE A 132 -2.14 -19.06 -3.79
C ILE A 132 -1.87 -17.92 -4.77
N LYS A 133 -1.73 -18.21 -6.07
CA LYS A 133 -1.60 -17.19 -7.12
C LYS A 133 -2.78 -16.21 -7.10
N HIS A 134 -4.00 -16.73 -6.95
CA HIS A 134 -5.20 -15.90 -6.86
C HIS A 134 -5.15 -14.98 -5.63
N GLU A 135 -4.73 -15.50 -4.47
CA GLU A 135 -4.64 -14.72 -3.24
C GLU A 135 -3.59 -13.61 -3.33
N ILE A 136 -2.40 -13.90 -3.88
CA ILE A 136 -1.37 -12.89 -4.15
C ILE A 136 -1.93 -11.79 -5.08
N ASN A 137 -2.64 -12.18 -6.14
CA ASN A 137 -3.25 -11.23 -7.09
C ASN A 137 -4.27 -10.30 -6.41
N LEU A 138 -5.10 -10.81 -5.50
CA LEU A 138 -6.02 -9.97 -4.73
C LEU A 138 -5.27 -8.92 -3.89
N LEU A 139 -4.15 -9.30 -3.27
CA LEU A 139 -3.32 -8.37 -2.50
C LEU A 139 -2.68 -7.28 -3.39
N GLU A 140 -2.24 -7.64 -4.60
CA GLU A 140 -1.63 -6.70 -5.55
C GLU A 140 -2.64 -5.74 -6.18
N LYS A 141 -3.83 -6.24 -6.55
CA LYS A 141 -4.93 -5.40 -7.07
C LYS A 141 -5.31 -4.29 -6.09
N GLU A 142 -5.38 -4.61 -4.81
CA GLU A 142 -5.69 -3.61 -3.78
C GLU A 142 -4.60 -2.52 -3.70
N ASP A 143 -3.31 -2.91 -3.76
CA ASP A 143 -2.19 -1.97 -3.74
C ASP A 143 -2.16 -1.09 -5.01
N LEU A 144 -2.40 -1.69 -6.17
CA LEU A 144 -2.49 -0.98 -7.45
C LEU A 144 -3.63 0.05 -7.44
N ALA A 145 -4.80 -0.33 -6.93
CA ALA A 145 -5.94 0.58 -6.81
C ALA A 145 -5.61 1.79 -5.90
N GLN A 146 -4.87 1.58 -4.81
CA GLN A 146 -4.41 2.67 -3.94
C GLN A 146 -3.39 3.57 -4.65
N LYS A 147 -2.43 3.00 -5.37
CA LYS A 147 -1.45 3.74 -6.18
C LYS A 147 -2.14 4.58 -7.26
N LEU A 148 -3.11 4.03 -7.98
CA LEU A 148 -3.90 4.75 -8.99
C LEU A 148 -4.67 5.93 -8.40
N LYS A 149 -5.31 5.75 -7.23
CA LYS A 149 -5.98 6.86 -6.53
C LYS A 149 -5.02 8.00 -6.18
N ARG A 150 -3.80 7.67 -5.72
CA ARG A 150 -2.76 8.66 -5.42
C ARG A 150 -2.27 9.38 -6.68
N ILE A 151 -2.09 8.65 -7.78
CA ILE A 151 -1.72 9.25 -9.08
C ILE A 151 -2.80 10.23 -9.53
N LYS A 152 -4.07 9.81 -9.52
CA LYS A 152 -5.21 10.68 -9.89
C LYS A 152 -5.28 11.95 -9.04
N GLN A 153 -5.07 11.82 -7.73
CA GLN A 153 -5.03 12.96 -6.81
C GLN A 153 -3.88 13.93 -7.14
N ASN A 154 -2.69 13.40 -7.39
CA ASN A 154 -1.51 14.20 -7.74
C ASN A 154 -1.73 14.96 -9.07
N VAL A 155 -2.28 14.29 -10.09
CA VAL A 155 -2.63 14.92 -11.36
C VAL A 155 -3.63 16.04 -11.14
N PHE A 156 -4.71 15.81 -10.38
CA PHE A 156 -5.71 16.83 -10.09
C PHE A 156 -5.11 18.06 -9.39
N GLU A 157 -4.28 17.85 -8.37
CA GLU A 157 -3.64 18.95 -7.62
C GLU A 157 -2.62 19.76 -8.44
N ASN A 158 -2.10 19.21 -9.53
CA ASN A 158 -1.05 19.82 -10.35
C ASN A 158 -1.51 20.20 -11.76
N ALA A 159 -2.74 19.85 -12.16
CA ALA A 159 -3.27 20.11 -13.51
C ALA A 159 -3.31 21.61 -13.88
N ASN A 160 -3.48 22.49 -12.89
CA ASN A 160 -3.63 23.93 -13.07
C ASN A 160 -2.48 24.75 -12.46
N LYS A 161 -1.35 24.12 -12.10
CA LYS A 161 -0.19 24.86 -11.60
C LYS A 161 0.70 25.27 -12.79
N PRO A 162 1.09 26.55 -12.90
CA PRO A 162 2.00 27.02 -13.95
C PRO A 162 3.36 26.30 -13.91
#